data_AF-A0A2J6X8Y5-F1
#
_entry.id   AF-A0A2J6X8Y5-F1
#
_cell.length_a   1.000
_cell.length_b   1.000
_cell.length_c   1.000
_cell.angle_alpha   90.00
_cell.angle_beta   90.00
_cell.angle_gamma   90.00
#
_symmetry.space_group_name_H-M   'P 1'
#
loop_
_entity.id
_entity.type
_entity.pdbx_description
1 polymer ?
#
loop_
_entity_poly.entity_id
_entity_poly.type
_entity_poly.pdbx_seq_one_letter_code
_entity_poly.pdbx_strand_id
1 'polypeptide(L)'
;MPEEGLSIRDFAMMLRDEYLYKRVDSLSSTFARQWVTTAELKEQIMYKLESVFSTGELIIRSHELVREMEFIEKDGSYIGALEGRNDDRVMCAAMAVEHWFSLRNNLITEEEWLNKQEEIRKKAEEQNNPRLISVQRFLKKHLESKR
;
A
#
# COMPACT_ATOMS: atom_id res chain seq x y z
N MET A 1 8.99 -33.93 -35.72
CA MET A 1 9.67 -32.71 -35.28
C MET A 1 8.67 -31.58 -35.47
N PRO A 2 7.79 -31.26 -34.49
CA PRO A 2 6.78 -30.25 -34.71
C PRO A 2 7.36 -28.87 -34.38
N GLU A 3 7.62 -28.09 -35.42
CA GLU A 3 7.72 -26.63 -35.39
C GLU A 3 6.30 -26.06 -35.32
N GLU A 4 5.64 -26.19 -34.18
CA GLU A 4 4.39 -25.48 -33.91
C GLU A 4 4.74 -24.19 -33.19
N GLY A 5 4.69 -23.06 -33.91
CA GLY A 5 4.84 -21.75 -33.32
C GLY A 5 3.82 -21.54 -32.21
N LEU A 6 4.26 -20.96 -31.09
CA LEU A 6 3.41 -20.61 -29.95
C LEU A 6 2.14 -19.90 -30.44
N SER A 7 0.97 -20.41 -30.06
CA SER A 7 -0.27 -19.73 -30.42
C SER A 7 -0.30 -18.34 -29.75
N ILE A 8 -1.05 -17.40 -30.32
CA ILE A 8 -1.22 -16.06 -29.73
C ILE A 8 -1.68 -16.14 -28.26
N ARG A 9 -2.47 -17.17 -27.93
CA ARG A 9 -2.91 -17.45 -26.56
C ARG A 9 -1.75 -17.84 -25.66
N ASP A 10 -0.85 -18.71 -26.12
CA ASP A 10 0.30 -19.17 -25.36
C ASP A 10 1.30 -18.02 -25.14
N PHE A 11 1.49 -17.17 -26.16
CA PHE A 11 2.30 -15.96 -26.05
C PHE A 11 1.71 -14.95 -25.06
N ALA A 12 0.39 -14.73 -25.09
CA ALA A 12 -0.29 -13.86 -24.13
C ALA A 12 -0.23 -14.41 -22.69
N MET A 13 -0.26 -15.74 -22.51
CA MET A 13 -0.07 -16.37 -21.20
C MET A 13 1.37 -16.20 -20.68
N MET A 14 2.37 -16.34 -21.55
CA MET A 14 3.77 -16.08 -21.21
C MET A 14 3.99 -14.63 -20.76
N LEU A 15 3.50 -13.65 -21.53
CA LEU A 15 3.59 -12.24 -21.16
C LEU A 15 2.89 -11.93 -19.84
N ARG A 16 1.73 -12.55 -19.58
CA ARG A 16 1.01 -12.40 -18.31
C ARG A 16 1.85 -12.87 -17.12
N ASP A 17 2.54 -13.99 -17.26
CA ASP A 17 3.34 -14.56 -16.17
C ASP A 17 4.68 -13.84 -15.97
N GLU A 18 5.26 -13.27 -17.03
CA GLU A 18 6.51 -12.52 -16.96
C GLU A 18 6.32 -11.07 -16.48
N TYR A 19 5.26 -10.38 -16.90
CA TYR A 19 5.10 -8.94 -16.67
C TYR A 19 4.18 -8.58 -15.50
N LEU A 20 3.33 -9.50 -15.04
CA LEU A 20 2.47 -9.25 -13.88
C LEU A 20 3.13 -9.77 -12.61
N TYR A 21 3.41 -8.87 -11.68
CA TYR A 21 3.96 -9.23 -10.37
C TYR A 21 2.99 -10.15 -9.62
N LYS A 22 3.46 -11.37 -9.34
CA LYS A 22 2.82 -12.29 -8.40
C LYS A 22 3.37 -12.02 -7.01
N ARG A 23 2.48 -11.82 -6.04
CA ARG A 23 2.85 -11.75 -4.63
C ARG A 23 3.47 -13.08 -4.22
N VAL A 24 4.74 -13.08 -3.86
CA VAL A 24 5.52 -14.28 -3.48
C VAL A 24 4.97 -14.99 -2.24
N ASP A 25 4.12 -14.31 -1.47
CA ASP A 25 3.50 -14.74 -0.23
C ASP A 25 2.03 -15.18 -0.37
N SER A 26 1.42 -15.10 -1.58
CA SER A 26 0.01 -15.43 -1.77
C SER A 26 -0.20 -16.91 -2.11
N LEU A 27 -1.02 -17.61 -1.30
CA LEU A 27 -1.50 -18.96 -1.63
C LEU A 27 -2.50 -18.96 -2.80
N SER A 28 -3.05 -17.79 -3.19
CA SER A 28 -3.88 -17.64 -4.39
C SER A 28 -3.03 -17.15 -5.56
N SER A 29 -3.32 -17.66 -6.77
CA SER A 29 -2.74 -17.21 -8.05
C SER A 29 -3.33 -15.85 -8.48
N THR A 30 -3.46 -14.92 -7.54
CA THR A 30 -3.98 -13.58 -7.78
C THR A 30 -2.79 -12.65 -7.96
N PHE A 31 -2.69 -12.09 -9.16
CA PHE A 31 -1.70 -11.07 -9.50
C PHE A 31 -1.92 -9.83 -8.65
N ALA A 32 -0.85 -9.13 -8.28
CA ALA A 32 -1.00 -7.85 -7.61
C ALA A 32 -1.80 -6.91 -8.53
N ARG A 33 -2.91 -6.35 -8.01
CA ARG A 33 -3.67 -5.34 -8.75
C ARG A 33 -2.77 -4.13 -8.92
N GLN A 34 -2.27 -3.94 -10.14
CA GLN A 34 -1.58 -2.72 -10.53
C GLN A 34 -2.58 -1.57 -10.66
N TRP A 35 -2.04 -0.36 -10.80
CA TRP A 35 -2.83 0.84 -11.04
C TRP A 35 -3.37 0.84 -12.47
N VAL A 36 -4.69 0.91 -12.63
CA VAL A 36 -5.32 1.18 -13.92
C VAL A 36 -5.79 2.63 -13.92
N THR A 37 -5.09 3.47 -14.68
CA THR A 37 -5.41 4.89 -14.77
C THR A 37 -6.55 5.12 -15.74
N THR A 38 -7.67 5.67 -15.27
CA THR A 38 -8.71 6.27 -16.12
C THR A 38 -8.50 7.78 -16.20
N ALA A 39 -9.10 8.46 -17.19
CA ALA A 39 -9.00 9.92 -17.30
C ALA A 39 -9.50 10.63 -16.04
N GLU A 40 -10.63 10.18 -15.50
CA GLU A 40 -11.19 10.68 -14.24
C GLU A 40 -10.24 10.45 -13.05
N LEU A 41 -9.66 9.24 -12.95
CA LEU A 41 -8.71 8.93 -11.88
C LEU A 41 -7.44 9.78 -12.01
N LYS A 42 -6.96 10.02 -13.23
CA LYS A 42 -5.81 10.91 -13.49
C LYS A 42 -6.11 12.30 -12.94
N GLU A 43 -7.26 12.86 -13.26
CA GLU A 43 -7.66 14.18 -12.76
C GLU A 43 -7.76 14.22 -11.23
N GLN A 44 -8.37 13.20 -10.62
CA GLN A 44 -8.50 13.11 -9.16
C GLN A 44 -7.14 13.06 -8.43
N ILE A 45 -6.21 12.21 -8.87
CA ILE A 45 -4.90 12.08 -8.20
C ILE A 45 -4.03 13.34 -8.41
N MET A 46 -4.18 14.01 -9.56
CA MET A 46 -3.46 15.25 -9.85
C MET A 46 -3.95 16.40 -8.98
N TYR A 47 -5.27 16.56 -8.77
CA TYR A 47 -5.78 17.52 -7.80
C TYR A 47 -5.38 17.19 -6.36
N LYS A 48 -5.32 15.90 -6.01
CA LYS A 48 -4.84 15.51 -4.69
C LYS A 48 -3.39 15.93 -4.50
N LEU A 49 -2.53 15.72 -5.49
CA LEU A 49 -1.15 16.19 -5.48
C LEU A 49 -1.06 17.72 -5.34
N GLU A 50 -1.84 18.47 -6.12
CA GLU A 50 -1.91 19.94 -6.03
C GLU A 50 -2.31 20.40 -4.63
N SER A 51 -3.35 19.79 -4.05
CA SER A 51 -3.87 20.13 -2.73
C SER A 51 -2.81 19.94 -1.65
N VAL A 52 -2.19 18.76 -1.58
CA VAL A 52 -1.18 18.46 -0.53
C VAL A 52 0.10 19.29 -0.70
N PHE A 53 0.43 19.67 -1.93
CA PHE A 53 1.53 20.58 -2.21
C PHE A 53 1.18 22.00 -1.73
N SER A 54 -0.02 22.49 -2.06
CA SER A 54 -0.50 23.84 -1.72
C SER A 54 -0.70 24.03 -0.21
N THR A 55 -1.11 22.98 0.52
CA THR A 55 -1.24 23.02 1.98
C THR A 55 0.09 22.89 2.71
N GLY A 56 1.18 22.57 2.01
CA GLY A 56 2.49 22.31 2.60
C GLY A 56 2.61 20.95 3.31
N GLU A 57 1.64 20.05 3.12
CA GLU A 57 1.71 18.66 3.61
C GLU A 57 2.74 17.81 2.87
N LEU A 58 3.08 18.20 1.63
CA LEU A 58 4.10 17.54 0.81
C LEU A 58 5.32 18.45 0.61
N ILE A 59 6.50 17.95 1.01
CA ILE A 59 7.78 18.64 0.76
C ILE A 59 8.49 17.97 -0.43
N ILE A 60 8.56 18.67 -1.55
CA ILE A 60 9.26 18.21 -2.75
C ILE A 60 10.75 18.58 -2.66
N ARG A 61 11.62 17.57 -2.71
CA ARG A 61 13.08 17.74 -2.71
C ARG A 61 13.73 17.54 -4.08
N SER A 62 12.98 17.01 -5.04
CA SER A 62 13.47 16.74 -6.40
C SER A 62 13.28 17.99 -7.26
N HIS A 63 14.38 18.59 -7.68
CA HIS A 63 14.36 19.76 -8.57
C HIS A 63 13.72 19.42 -9.93
N GLU A 64 13.98 18.22 -10.45
CA GLU A 64 13.43 17.79 -11.75
C GLU A 64 11.91 17.56 -11.68
N LEU A 65 11.39 17.15 -10.53
CA LEU A 65 9.93 17.07 -10.33
C LEU A 65 9.30 18.47 -10.39
N VAL A 66 9.90 19.45 -9.71
CA VAL A 66 9.41 20.84 -9.73
C VAL A 66 9.40 21.40 -11.15
N ARG A 67 10.46 21.16 -11.93
CA ARG A 67 10.51 21.56 -13.36
C ARG A 67 9.41 20.94 -14.19
N GLU A 68 9.12 19.65 -14.02
CA GLU A 68 8.02 19.01 -14.76
C GLU A 68 6.65 19.57 -14.36
N MET A 69 6.47 19.90 -13.08
CA MET A 69 5.22 20.52 -12.59
C MET A 69 4.93 21.88 -13.23
N GLU A 70 5.95 22.66 -13.62
CA GLU A 70 5.79 23.97 -14.28
C GLU A 70 5.07 23.89 -15.63
N PHE A 71 5.13 22.73 -16.30
CA PHE A 71 4.56 22.54 -17.65
C PHE A 71 3.27 21.71 -17.64
N ILE A 72 2.70 21.44 -16.47
CA ILE A 72 1.41 20.76 -16.35
C ILE A 72 0.30 21.77 -16.58
N GLU A 73 -0.56 21.46 -17.55
CA GLU A 73 -1.73 22.26 -17.89
C GLU A 73 -3.00 21.44 -17.81
N LYS A 74 -4.11 22.16 -17.61
CA LYS A 74 -5.46 21.61 -17.71
C LYS A 74 -6.18 22.26 -18.89
N ASP A 75 -6.55 21.44 -19.87
CA ASP A 75 -7.39 21.84 -21.00
C ASP A 75 -8.68 21.00 -21.01
N GLY A 76 -9.78 21.61 -20.57
CA GLY A 76 -11.08 20.95 -20.48
C GLY A 76 -11.04 19.70 -19.58
N SER A 77 -11.20 18.52 -20.18
CA SER A 77 -11.14 17.21 -19.52
C SER A 77 -9.76 16.54 -19.57
N TYR A 78 -8.77 17.21 -20.16
CA TYR A 78 -7.40 16.73 -20.21
C TYR A 78 -6.54 17.45 -19.16
N ILE A 79 -5.74 16.66 -18.44
CA ILE A 79 -4.70 17.16 -17.55
C ILE A 79 -3.39 16.41 -17.84
N GLY A 80 -2.32 17.15 -18.08
CA GLY A 80 -1.04 16.57 -18.49
C GLY A 80 0.00 17.62 -18.81
N ALA A 81 1.16 17.17 -19.28
CA ALA A 81 2.20 18.07 -19.73
C ALA A 81 1.87 18.69 -21.09
N LEU A 82 2.38 19.90 -21.31
CA LEU A 82 2.45 20.55 -22.61
C LEU A 82 3.06 19.64 -23.70
N GLU A 83 2.69 19.87 -24.96
CA GLU A 83 3.20 19.09 -26.08
C GLU A 83 4.74 19.06 -26.12
N GLY A 84 5.32 17.86 -26.26
CA GLY A 84 6.77 17.65 -26.28
C GLY A 84 7.45 17.69 -24.91
N ARG A 85 6.69 17.74 -23.80
CA ARG A 85 7.18 17.64 -22.43
C ARG A 85 6.70 16.33 -21.78
N ASN A 86 7.42 15.91 -20.73
CA ASN A 86 7.12 14.69 -19.99
C ASN A 86 6.39 15.03 -18.68
N ASP A 87 5.43 14.20 -18.28
CA ASP A 87 4.72 14.25 -16.99
C ASP A 87 5.04 13.05 -16.07
N ASP A 88 6.04 12.22 -16.41
CA ASP A 88 6.31 10.96 -15.73
C ASP A 88 6.53 11.14 -14.22
N ARG A 89 7.34 12.13 -13.79
CA ARG A 89 7.63 12.31 -12.36
C ARG A 89 6.43 12.87 -11.63
N VAL A 90 5.67 13.74 -12.27
CA VAL A 90 4.45 14.31 -11.70
C VAL A 90 3.41 13.20 -11.50
N MET A 91 3.22 12.35 -12.49
CA MET A 91 2.34 11.19 -12.40
C MET A 91 2.80 10.19 -11.33
N CYS A 92 4.10 9.91 -11.25
CA CYS A 92 4.65 9.08 -10.18
C CYS A 92 4.41 9.70 -8.79
N ALA A 93 4.60 11.01 -8.64
CA ALA A 93 4.37 11.72 -7.40
C ALA A 93 2.88 11.70 -7.01
N ALA A 94 1.97 11.92 -7.96
CA ALA A 94 0.53 11.87 -7.72
C ALA A 94 0.08 10.49 -7.24
N MET A 95 0.58 9.41 -7.88
CA MET A 95 0.32 8.04 -7.44
C MET A 95 0.87 7.75 -6.04
N ALA A 96 2.07 8.25 -5.72
CA ALA A 96 2.67 8.09 -4.41
C ALA A 96 1.84 8.78 -3.32
N VAL A 97 1.35 10.00 -3.59
CA VAL A 97 0.44 10.72 -2.71
C VAL A 97 -0.86 9.94 -2.53
N GLU A 98 -1.52 9.51 -3.60
CA GLU A 98 -2.77 8.77 -3.50
C GLU A 98 -2.60 7.49 -2.66
N HIS A 99 -1.51 6.75 -2.87
CA HIS A 99 -1.21 5.56 -2.09
C HIS A 99 -0.93 5.87 -0.61
N TRP A 100 -0.19 6.94 -0.33
CA TRP A 100 0.06 7.39 1.04
C TRP A 100 -1.24 7.68 1.80
N PHE A 101 -2.20 8.37 1.18
CA PHE A 101 -3.49 8.65 1.82
C PHE A 101 -4.33 7.39 2.03
N SER A 102 -4.30 6.46 1.08
CA SER A 102 -4.97 5.16 1.21
C SER A 102 -4.42 4.35 2.39
N LEU A 103 -3.09 4.36 2.58
CA LEU A 103 -2.45 3.72 3.73
C LEU A 103 -2.72 4.46 5.04
N ARG A 104 -2.55 5.79 5.05
CA ARG A 104 -2.69 6.65 6.24
C ARG A 104 -4.02 6.45 6.94
N ASN A 105 -5.12 6.30 6.19
CA ASN A 105 -6.45 6.10 6.76
C ASN A 105 -6.59 4.78 7.56
N ASN A 106 -5.71 3.81 7.33
CA ASN A 106 -5.70 2.52 8.03
C ASN A 106 -4.63 2.46 9.14
N LEU A 107 -3.80 3.50 9.29
CA LEU A 107 -2.82 3.55 10.36
C LEU A 107 -3.51 3.96 11.65
N ILE A 108 -3.22 3.21 12.71
CA ILE A 108 -3.65 3.58 14.07
C ILE A 108 -2.97 4.90 14.47
N THR A 109 -3.71 5.70 15.22
CA THR A 109 -3.15 6.92 15.80
C THR A 109 -2.10 6.59 16.85
N GLU A 110 -1.21 7.55 17.13
CA GLU A 110 -0.18 7.39 18.16
C GLU A 110 -0.81 7.11 19.53
N GLU A 111 -1.91 7.79 19.86
CA GLU A 111 -2.65 7.58 21.10
C GLU A 111 -3.21 6.15 21.21
N GLU A 112 -3.86 5.65 20.15
CA GLU A 112 -4.35 4.28 20.09
C GLU A 112 -3.21 3.26 20.20
N TRP A 113 -2.07 3.53 19.57
CA TRP A 113 -0.88 2.69 19.67
C TRP A 113 -0.35 2.64 21.12
N LEU A 114 -0.21 3.79 21.78
CA LEU A 114 0.25 3.88 23.17
C LEU A 114 -0.70 3.14 24.13
N ASN A 115 -2.00 3.35 23.99
CA ASN A 115 -3.02 2.65 24.79
C ASN A 115 -2.92 1.12 24.61
N LYS A 116 -2.74 0.67 23.35
CA LYS A 116 -2.59 -0.75 23.04
C LYS A 116 -1.30 -1.34 23.63
N GLN A 117 -0.19 -0.60 23.61
CA GLN A 117 1.05 -1.02 24.28
C GLN A 117 0.85 -1.17 25.79
N GLU A 118 0.14 -0.24 26.41
CA GLU A 118 -0.12 -0.28 27.84
C GLU A 118 -1.04 -1.44 28.24
N GLU A 119 -2.07 -1.74 27.43
CA GLU A 119 -2.90 -2.95 27.63
C GLU A 119 -2.08 -4.23 27.52
N ILE A 120 -1.20 -4.34 26.52
CA ILE A 120 -0.33 -5.50 26.34
C ILE A 120 0.58 -5.65 27.57
N ARG A 121 1.13 -4.54 28.07
CA ARG A 121 1.97 -4.53 29.26
C ARG A 121 1.20 -4.96 30.51
N LYS A 122 0.00 -4.41 30.75
CA LYS A 122 -0.86 -4.81 31.87
C LYS A 122 -1.22 -6.30 31.82
N LYS A 123 -1.60 -6.81 30.65
CA LYS A 123 -1.87 -8.25 30.44
C LYS A 123 -0.62 -9.11 30.70
N ALA A 124 0.56 -8.65 30.28
CA ALA A 124 1.81 -9.33 30.57
C ALA A 124 2.13 -9.34 32.07
N GLU A 125 1.93 -8.22 32.78
CA GLU A 125 2.12 -8.11 34.22
C GLU A 125 1.12 -9.00 35.01
N GLU A 126 -0.13 -9.06 34.58
CA GLU A 126 -1.16 -9.97 35.12
C GLU A 126 -0.80 -11.44 34.90
N GLN A 127 -0.32 -11.80 33.71
CA GLN A 127 0.14 -13.15 33.41
C GLN A 127 1.40 -13.54 34.19
N ASN A 128 2.29 -12.58 34.44
CA ASN A 128 3.51 -12.81 35.22
C ASN A 128 3.29 -12.73 36.74
N ASN A 129 2.05 -12.52 37.20
CA ASN A 129 1.73 -12.45 38.61
C ASN A 129 1.93 -13.83 39.27
N PRO A 130 2.88 -13.97 40.22
CA PRO A 130 3.24 -15.26 40.81
C PRO A 130 2.05 -15.98 41.49
N ARG A 131 1.10 -15.20 42.03
CA ARG A 131 -0.12 -15.74 42.65
C ARG A 131 -1.07 -16.36 41.63
N LEU A 132 -1.25 -15.72 40.48
CA LEU A 132 -2.10 -16.25 39.40
C LEU A 132 -1.46 -17.46 38.72
N ILE A 133 -0.15 -17.42 38.49
CA ILE A 133 0.60 -18.57 37.93
C ILE A 133 0.50 -19.80 38.83
N SER A 134 0.67 -19.63 40.14
CA SER A 134 0.60 -20.73 41.11
C SER A 134 -0.81 -21.33 41.20
N VAL A 135 -1.86 -20.51 41.20
CA VAL A 135 -3.26 -20.95 41.17
C VAL A 135 -3.58 -21.71 39.86
N GLN A 136 -3.16 -21.19 38.70
CA GLN A 136 -3.35 -21.86 37.41
C GLN A 136 -2.62 -23.21 37.36
N ARG A 137 -1.39 -23.28 37.87
CA ARG A 137 -0.59 -24.52 37.94
C ARG A 137 -1.25 -25.55 38.86
N PHE A 138 -1.84 -25.10 39.96
CA PHE A 138 -2.57 -25.95 40.90
C PHE A 138 -3.87 -26.51 40.27
N LEU A 139 -4.67 -25.66 39.64
CA LEU A 139 -5.91 -26.05 38.94
C LEU A 139 -5.64 -27.06 37.82
N LYS A 140 -4.60 -26.82 37.01
CA LYS A 140 -4.20 -27.72 35.92
C LYS A 140 -3.84 -29.12 36.44
N LYS A 141 -3.03 -29.20 37.51
CA LYS A 141 -2.66 -30.46 38.16
C LYS A 141 -3.87 -31.21 38.71
N HIS A 142 -4.87 -30.49 39.23
CA HIS A 142 -6.09 -31.09 39.78
C HIS A 142 -7.03 -31.62 38.70
N LEU A 143 -7.09 -30.96 37.54
CA LEU A 143 -7.83 -31.43 36.36
C LEU A 143 -7.19 -32.68 35.73
N GLU A 144 -5.86 -32.71 35.64
CA GLU A 144 -5.10 -33.86 35.12
C GLU A 144 -5.19 -35.07 36.06
N SER A 145 -5.33 -34.85 37.37
CA SER A 145 -5.56 -35.91 38.38
C SER A 145 -6.96 -36.54 38.34
N LYS A 146 -7.93 -35.92 37.64
CA LYS A 146 -9.32 -36.38 37.54
C LYS A 146 -9.65 -37.04 36.20
N ARG A 147 -8.70 -37.12 35.27
CA ARG A 147 -8.76 -37.94 34.06
C ARG A 147 -8.06 -39.26 34.29
#